data_AF-R0EBH7-F1
#
_entry.id   AF-R0EBH7-F1
#
_cell.length_a   1.000
_cell.length_b   1.000
_cell.length_c   1.000
_cell.angle_alpha   90.00
_cell.angle_beta   90.00
_cell.angle_gamma   90.00
#
_symmetry.space_group_name_H-M   'P 1'
#
loop_
_entity.id
_entity.type
_entity.pdbx_description
1 polymer ?
#
loop_
_entity_poly.entity_id
_entity_poly.type
_entity_poly.pdbx_seq_one_letter_code
_entity_poly.pdbx_strand_id
1 'polypeptide(L)'
;MSFEKRIASIHPALLTIVTVAGSLFFSVFTASTDDPLAYRAFIAVIFFAFVALGFLWLWSIYAVASVQVGATAKWTIAFLLTPLLLAAGKLLLGDNSTGSEGIPAMLLRFASGVLFIACVWKAAEAFEIALSGKGAPIGKIGGTAVFLFFSIIGAWALRERILVLVASAPSTRQTA
;
A
#
# COMPACT_ATOMS: atom_id res chain seq x y z
N MET A 1 10.20 19.17 -5.15
CA MET A 1 9.35 18.20 -4.44
C MET A 1 9.92 16.81 -4.68
N SER A 2 10.33 16.09 -3.63
CA SER A 2 10.90 14.74 -3.75
C SER A 2 9.86 13.72 -4.25
N PHE A 3 10.32 12.57 -4.75
CA PHE A 3 9.47 11.54 -5.35
C PHE A 3 8.39 11.05 -4.36
N GLU A 4 8.77 10.83 -3.11
CA GLU A 4 7.88 10.36 -2.03
C GLU A 4 6.77 11.38 -1.77
N LYS A 5 7.10 12.68 -1.74
CA LYS A 5 6.13 13.75 -1.55
C LYS A 5 5.13 13.81 -2.70
N ARG A 6 5.60 13.69 -3.95
CA ARG A 6 4.72 13.68 -5.13
C ARG A 6 3.73 12.52 -5.05
N ILE A 7 4.22 11.32 -4.78
CA ILE A 7 3.39 10.11 -4.64
C ILE A 7 2.37 10.28 -3.53
N ALA A 8 2.78 10.71 -2.33
CA ALA A 8 1.88 10.92 -1.21
C ALA A 8 0.76 11.92 -1.53
N SER A 9 1.05 12.99 -2.30
CA SER A 9 0.08 14.05 -2.64
C SER A 9 -0.90 13.71 -3.77
N ILE A 10 -0.49 12.93 -4.77
CA ILE A 10 -1.28 12.67 -5.99
C ILE A 10 -2.18 11.44 -5.83
N HIS A 11 -1.89 10.60 -4.83
CA HIS A 11 -2.41 9.24 -4.74
C HIS A 11 -3.93 9.06 -4.63
N PRO A 12 -4.72 9.89 -3.92
CA PRO A 12 -6.16 9.64 -3.80
C PRO A 12 -6.86 9.59 -5.17
N ALA A 13 -6.45 10.47 -6.08
CA ALA A 13 -6.94 10.48 -7.46
C ALA A 13 -6.37 9.29 -8.24
N LEU A 14 -5.09 8.95 -8.05
CA LEU A 14 -4.43 7.87 -8.78
C LEU A 14 -4.99 6.49 -8.40
N LEU A 15 -5.21 6.20 -7.11
CA LEU A 15 -5.93 4.99 -6.68
C LEU A 15 -7.34 4.96 -7.22
N THR A 16 -8.08 6.05 -7.10
CA THR A 16 -9.47 6.09 -7.58
C THR A 16 -9.53 5.84 -9.09
N ILE A 17 -8.69 6.51 -9.88
CA ILE A 17 -8.61 6.34 -11.34
C ILE A 17 -8.20 4.92 -11.68
N VAL A 18 -7.12 4.39 -11.08
CA VAL A 18 -6.65 3.04 -11.38
C VAL A 18 -7.70 2.02 -10.97
N THR A 19 -8.38 2.18 -9.82
CA THR A 19 -9.45 1.28 -9.36
C THR A 19 -10.66 1.31 -10.28
N VAL A 20 -11.15 2.49 -10.65
CA VAL A 20 -12.31 2.62 -11.54
C VAL A 20 -11.97 2.15 -12.95
N ALA A 21 -10.85 2.60 -13.52
CA ALA A 21 -10.40 2.19 -14.85
C ALA A 21 -10.09 0.69 -14.90
N GLY A 22 -9.43 0.16 -13.87
CA GLY A 22 -9.14 -1.26 -13.74
C GLY A 22 -10.40 -2.10 -13.60
N SER A 23 -11.41 -1.65 -12.84
CA SER A 23 -12.69 -2.36 -12.70
C SER A 23 -13.50 -2.34 -14.00
N LEU A 24 -13.53 -1.21 -14.70
CA LEU A 24 -14.20 -1.08 -16.00
C LEU A 24 -13.49 -1.94 -17.07
N PHE A 25 -12.16 -1.86 -17.12
CA PHE A 25 -11.35 -2.67 -18.02
C PHE A 25 -11.56 -4.16 -17.74
N PHE A 26 -11.51 -4.57 -16.46
CA PHE A 26 -11.75 -5.95 -16.05
C PHE A 26 -13.13 -6.42 -16.53
N SER A 27 -14.19 -5.64 -16.28
CA SER A 27 -15.54 -5.95 -16.75
C SER A 27 -15.60 -6.21 -18.26
N VAL A 28 -15.03 -5.32 -19.08
CA VAL A 28 -15.02 -5.46 -20.55
C VAL A 28 -14.16 -6.64 -21.01
N PHE A 29 -12.97 -6.82 -20.41
CA PHE A 29 -12.04 -7.88 -20.76
C PHE A 29 -12.60 -9.26 -20.41
N THR A 30 -13.24 -9.39 -19.24
CA THR A 30 -13.90 -10.64 -18.81
C THR A 30 -15.07 -11.02 -19.71
N ALA A 31 -15.74 -10.04 -20.32
CA ALA A 31 -16.83 -10.29 -21.27
C ALA A 31 -16.35 -10.76 -22.66
N SER A 32 -15.05 -10.64 -22.96
CA SER A 32 -14.51 -10.81 -24.32
C SER A 32 -13.39 -11.86 -24.45
N THR A 33 -12.96 -12.48 -23.35
CA THR A 33 -11.80 -13.38 -23.33
C THR A 33 -12.23 -14.82 -23.14
N ASP A 34 -12.10 -15.63 -24.19
CA ASP A 34 -12.43 -17.06 -24.17
C ASP A 34 -11.27 -17.95 -23.69
N ASP A 35 -10.02 -17.45 -23.71
CA ASP A 35 -8.83 -18.19 -23.28
C ASP A 35 -8.64 -18.11 -21.74
N PRO A 36 -8.77 -19.24 -21.00
CA PRO A 36 -8.62 -19.27 -19.54
C PRO A 36 -7.22 -18.89 -19.05
N LEU A 37 -6.17 -19.09 -19.86
CA LEU A 37 -4.79 -18.87 -19.45
C LEU A 37 -4.40 -17.39 -19.61
N ALA A 38 -4.77 -16.78 -20.74
CA ALA A 38 -4.70 -15.33 -20.93
C ALA A 38 -5.49 -14.57 -19.85
N TYR A 39 -6.69 -15.06 -19.51
CA TYR A 39 -7.51 -14.52 -18.43
C TYR A 39 -6.77 -14.53 -17.08
N ARG A 40 -6.26 -15.70 -16.66
CA ARG A 40 -5.54 -15.83 -15.36
C ARG A 40 -4.29 -14.96 -15.28
N ALA A 41 -3.48 -14.94 -16.34
CA ALA A 41 -2.28 -14.12 -16.41
C ALA A 41 -2.62 -12.62 -16.28
N PHE A 42 -3.66 -12.19 -17.00
CA PHE A 42 -4.08 -10.79 -17.00
C PHE A 42 -4.58 -10.33 -15.63
N ILE A 43 -5.42 -11.14 -14.97
CA ILE A 43 -5.91 -10.87 -13.61
C ILE A 43 -4.77 -10.83 -12.60
N ALA A 44 -3.78 -11.72 -12.72
CA ALA A 44 -2.62 -11.71 -11.85
C ALA A 44 -1.82 -10.41 -11.98
N VAL A 45 -1.60 -9.93 -13.21
CA VAL A 45 -0.88 -8.67 -13.48
C VAL A 45 -1.63 -7.46 -12.92
N ILE A 46 -2.92 -7.34 -13.20
CA ILE A 46 -3.74 -6.23 -12.67
C ILE A 46 -3.73 -6.24 -11.15
N PHE A 47 -4.01 -7.40 -10.53
CA PHE A 47 -4.03 -7.55 -9.09
C PHE A 47 -2.68 -7.13 -8.47
N PHE A 48 -1.58 -7.60 -9.07
CA PHE A 48 -0.24 -7.23 -8.61
C PHE A 48 0.01 -5.72 -8.73
N ALA A 49 -0.35 -5.10 -9.85
CA ALA A 49 -0.19 -3.66 -10.06
C ALA A 49 -0.95 -2.84 -9.00
N PHE A 50 -2.19 -3.25 -8.66
CA PHE A 50 -2.97 -2.62 -7.59
C PHE A 50 -2.30 -2.72 -6.23
N VAL A 51 -1.86 -3.93 -5.87
CA VAL A 51 -1.19 -4.16 -4.59
C VAL A 51 0.10 -3.34 -4.54
N ALA A 52 0.95 -3.40 -5.57
CA ALA A 52 2.19 -2.65 -5.64
C ALA A 52 1.97 -1.13 -5.54
N LEU A 53 0.96 -0.58 -6.20
CA LEU A 53 0.61 0.84 -6.12
C LEU A 53 0.13 1.25 -4.72
N GLY A 54 -0.66 0.41 -4.05
CA GLY A 54 -1.10 0.63 -2.67
C GLY A 54 0.06 0.59 -1.68
N PHE A 55 0.99 -0.34 -1.84
CA PHE A 55 2.20 -0.40 -1.00
C PHE A 55 3.16 0.75 -1.26
N LEU A 56 3.32 1.16 -2.52
CA LEU A 56 4.10 2.34 -2.88
C LEU A 56 3.54 3.60 -2.20
N TRP A 57 2.22 3.70 -2.08
CA TRP A 57 1.57 4.79 -1.34
C TRP A 57 1.89 4.76 0.14
N LEU A 58 1.62 3.63 0.81
CA LEU A 58 1.83 3.49 2.24
C LEU A 58 3.31 3.73 2.59
N TRP A 59 4.21 3.23 1.75
CA TRP A 59 5.63 3.51 1.84
C TRP A 59 5.94 5.00 1.70
N SER A 60 5.34 5.70 0.72
CA SER A 60 5.57 7.14 0.54
C SER A 60 5.14 7.96 1.77
N ILE A 61 4.01 7.61 2.39
CA ILE A 61 3.55 8.23 3.64
C ILE A 61 4.54 7.94 4.76
N TYR A 62 4.93 6.67 4.93
CA TYR A 62 5.89 6.24 5.93
C TYR A 62 7.25 6.95 5.76
N ALA A 63 7.76 7.05 4.54
CA ALA A 63 9.04 7.69 4.22
C ALA A 63 9.01 9.19 4.50
N VAL A 64 7.98 9.90 4.04
CA VAL A 64 7.81 11.34 4.29
C VAL A 64 7.67 11.62 5.78
N ALA A 65 6.86 10.83 6.49
CA ALA A 65 6.67 10.97 7.92
C ALA A 65 7.95 10.68 8.72
N SER A 66 8.68 9.62 8.36
CA SER A 66 9.95 9.26 9.02
C SER A 66 11.00 10.37 8.88
N VAL A 67 11.11 10.97 7.69
CA VAL A 67 12.03 12.09 7.45
C VAL A 67 11.67 13.30 8.31
N GLN A 68 10.39 13.61 8.47
CA GLN A 68 9.95 14.75 9.28
C GLN A 68 10.34 14.61 10.76
N VAL A 69 10.32 13.39 11.31
CA VAL A 69 10.73 13.12 12.70
C VAL A 69 12.23 12.83 12.83
N GLY A 70 13.02 13.01 11.77
CA GLY A 70 14.46 12.76 11.78
C GLY A 70 14.84 11.28 11.93
N ALA A 71 13.92 10.36 11.65
CA ALA A 71 14.15 8.93 11.76
C ALA A 71 14.48 8.30 10.41
N THR A 72 15.42 7.35 10.40
CA THR A 72 15.67 6.49 9.23
C THR A 72 14.46 5.59 8.95
N ALA A 73 14.04 5.49 7.69
CA ALA A 73 12.90 4.67 7.25
C ALA A 73 13.22 3.15 7.25
N LYS A 74 13.48 2.58 8.43
CA LYS A 74 13.95 1.19 8.64
C LYS A 74 13.02 0.12 8.06
N TRP A 75 11.73 0.41 7.90
CA TRP A 75 10.74 -0.55 7.37
C TRP A 75 10.63 -0.54 5.84
N THR A 76 11.38 0.28 5.12
CA THR A 76 11.31 0.40 3.65
C THR A 76 11.39 -0.97 2.94
N ILE A 77 12.26 -1.86 3.40
CA ILE A 77 12.40 -3.20 2.83
C ILE A 77 11.12 -4.03 3.01
N ALA A 78 10.42 -3.91 4.16
CA ALA A 78 9.17 -4.61 4.39
C ALA A 78 8.06 -4.16 3.42
N PHE A 79 7.96 -2.85 3.14
CA PHE A 79 7.02 -2.33 2.15
C PHE A 79 7.30 -2.84 0.73
N LEU A 80 8.57 -3.06 0.38
CA LEU A 80 8.95 -3.64 -0.92
C LEU A 80 8.68 -5.15 -0.98
N LEU A 81 8.97 -5.89 0.10
CA LEU A 81 8.82 -7.34 0.15
C LEU A 81 7.37 -7.79 0.20
N THR A 82 6.48 -7.02 0.83
CA THR A 82 5.08 -7.44 0.98
C THR A 82 4.33 -7.66 -0.35
N PRO A 83 4.34 -6.74 -1.33
CA PRO A 83 3.70 -6.99 -2.62
C PRO A 83 4.33 -8.18 -3.37
N LEU A 84 5.64 -8.39 -3.23
CA LEU A 84 6.34 -9.55 -3.82
C LEU A 84 5.89 -10.87 -3.18
N LEU A 85 5.74 -10.92 -1.86
CA LEU A 85 5.25 -12.10 -1.15
C LEU A 85 3.79 -12.40 -1.49
N LEU A 86 2.95 -11.37 -1.61
CA LEU A 86 1.56 -11.52 -2.08
C LEU A 86 1.50 -12.05 -3.51
N ALA A 87 2.37 -11.54 -4.39
CA ALA A 87 2.47 -12.01 -5.78
C ALA A 87 2.95 -13.45 -5.86
N ALA A 88 4.01 -13.79 -5.12
CA ALA A 88 4.56 -15.14 -5.05
C ALA A 88 3.52 -16.12 -4.51
N GLY A 89 2.76 -15.74 -3.49
CA GLY A 89 1.64 -16.55 -2.99
C GLY A 89 0.60 -16.82 -4.06
N LYS A 90 0.20 -15.80 -4.83
CA LYS A 90 -0.80 -15.98 -5.89
C LYS A 90 -0.29 -16.81 -7.07
N LEU A 91 0.95 -16.58 -7.50
CA LEU A 91 1.58 -17.28 -8.64
C LEU A 91 1.95 -18.72 -8.33
N LEU A 92 2.50 -19.00 -7.15
CA LEU A 92 2.99 -20.33 -6.78
C LEU A 92 1.88 -21.27 -6.30
N LEU A 93 0.77 -20.72 -5.79
CA LEU A 93 -0.30 -21.51 -5.16
C LEU A 93 -1.52 -21.69 -6.07
N GLY A 94 -1.70 -20.83 -7.07
CA GLY A 94 -2.85 -20.84 -7.96
C GLY A 94 -4.19 -20.52 -7.26
N ASP A 95 -5.21 -20.13 -8.03
CA ASP A 95 -6.57 -19.88 -7.52
C ASP A 95 -7.34 -21.19 -7.23
N ASN A 96 -6.78 -22.37 -7.55
CA ASN A 96 -7.44 -23.66 -7.40
C ASN A 96 -7.22 -24.23 -5.99
N SER A 97 -7.76 -23.58 -4.95
CA SER A 97 -7.76 -24.07 -3.57
C SER A 97 -8.88 -25.12 -3.34
N THR A 98 -8.95 -26.16 -4.18
CA THR A 98 -9.93 -27.26 -4.03
C THR A 98 -9.33 -28.56 -3.49
N GLY A 99 -8.07 -28.58 -3.07
CA GLY A 99 -7.50 -29.75 -2.39
C GLY A 99 -6.19 -29.45 -1.69
N SER A 100 -6.24 -29.36 -0.35
CA SER A 100 -5.09 -29.28 0.57
C SER A 100 -3.99 -28.30 0.17
N GLU A 101 -4.16 -27.03 0.53
CA GLU A 101 -3.06 -26.08 0.52
C GLU A 101 -1.95 -26.61 1.44
N GLY A 102 -0.76 -26.91 0.90
CA GLY A 102 0.35 -27.39 1.72
C GLY A 102 0.73 -26.35 2.79
N ILE A 103 1.24 -26.81 3.94
CA ILE A 103 1.71 -25.95 5.05
C ILE A 103 2.54 -24.74 4.58
N PRO A 104 3.45 -24.85 3.59
CA PRO A 104 4.21 -23.71 3.06
C PRO A 104 3.35 -22.61 2.42
N ALA A 105 2.27 -23.00 1.75
CA ALA A 105 1.32 -22.08 1.10
C ALA A 105 0.58 -21.22 2.13
N MET A 106 0.11 -21.88 3.18
CA MET A 106 -0.60 -21.25 4.29
C MET A 106 0.32 -20.30 5.06
N LEU A 107 1.57 -20.72 5.31
CA LEU A 107 2.58 -19.87 5.93
C LEU A 107 2.91 -18.64 5.10
N LEU A 108 3.01 -18.76 3.77
CA LEU A 108 3.30 -17.63 2.89
C LEU A 108 2.15 -16.61 2.88
N ARG A 109 0.90 -17.08 2.82
CA ARG A 109 -0.28 -16.20 2.94
C ARG A 109 -0.34 -15.53 4.30
N PHE A 110 -0.14 -16.27 5.38
CA PHE A 110 -0.12 -15.73 6.74
C PHE A 110 0.99 -14.67 6.91
N ALA A 111 2.22 -14.98 6.50
CA ALA A 111 3.35 -14.05 6.57
C ALA A 111 3.09 -12.78 5.75
N SER A 112 2.54 -12.91 4.55
CA SER A 112 2.20 -11.76 3.70
C SER A 112 1.10 -10.87 4.34
N GLY A 113 0.09 -11.47 4.97
CA GLY A 113 -0.98 -10.74 5.66
C GLY A 113 -0.49 -10.03 6.92
N VAL A 114 0.33 -10.71 7.72
CA VAL A 114 0.95 -10.11 8.92
C VAL A 114 1.86 -8.94 8.52
N LEU A 115 2.69 -9.13 7.48
CA LEU A 115 3.57 -8.07 6.99
C LEU A 115 2.79 -6.88 6.43
N PHE A 116 1.66 -7.13 5.76
CA PHE A 116 0.77 -6.07 5.31
C PHE A 116 0.21 -5.25 6.48
N ILE A 117 -0.36 -5.91 7.49
CA ILE A 117 -0.91 -5.22 8.68
C ILE A 117 0.20 -4.44 9.39
N ALA A 118 1.39 -5.02 9.52
CA ALA A 118 2.54 -4.35 10.12
C ALA A 118 2.97 -3.10 9.32
N CYS A 119 2.99 -3.17 8.00
CA CYS A 119 3.29 -2.02 7.14
C CYS A 119 2.25 -0.90 7.30
N VAL A 120 0.96 -1.24 7.30
CA VAL A 120 -0.13 -0.27 7.54
C VAL A 120 0.03 0.39 8.91
N TRP A 121 0.27 -0.42 9.95
CA TRP A 121 0.48 0.09 11.30
C TRP A 121 1.68 1.02 11.39
N LYS A 122 2.81 0.64 10.79
CA LYS A 122 4.03 1.46 10.81
C LYS A 122 3.89 2.76 10.02
N ALA A 123 3.14 2.74 8.93
CA ALA A 123 2.78 3.96 8.20
C ALA A 123 1.90 4.87 9.08
N ALA A 124 0.87 4.32 9.73
CA ALA A 124 -0.02 5.08 10.62
C ALA A 124 0.71 5.67 11.83
N GLU A 125 1.58 4.88 12.46
CA GLU A 125 2.40 5.29 13.60
C GLU A 125 3.30 6.47 13.21
N ALA A 126 4.08 6.32 12.12
CA ALA A 126 4.95 7.39 11.64
C ALA A 126 4.14 8.65 11.28
N PHE A 127 3.01 8.48 10.59
CA PHE A 127 2.10 9.56 10.22
C PHE A 127 1.61 10.37 11.42
N GLU A 128 1.12 9.69 12.47
CA GLU A 128 0.57 10.35 13.65
C GLU A 128 1.65 11.05 14.48
N ILE A 129 2.84 10.44 14.61
CA ILE A 129 3.97 11.04 15.31
C ILE A 129 4.44 12.29 14.55
N ALA A 130 4.56 12.22 13.22
CA ALA A 130 4.99 13.33 12.38
C ALA A 130 4.02 14.53 12.45
N LEU A 131 2.71 14.27 12.49
CA LEU A 131 1.71 15.33 12.63
C LEU A 131 1.62 15.90 14.05
N SER A 132 1.84 15.08 15.07
CA SER A 132 1.68 15.52 16.47
C SER A 132 2.96 16.16 17.03
N GLY A 133 4.13 15.94 16.39
CA GLY A 133 5.45 16.37 16.87
C GLY A 133 5.92 15.66 18.15
N LYS A 134 5.14 14.69 18.65
CA LYS A 134 5.38 13.89 19.86
C LYS A 134 4.73 12.53 19.69
N GLY A 135 4.97 11.60 20.61
CA GLY A 135 4.32 10.29 20.62
C GLY A 135 2.80 10.40 20.51
N ALA A 136 2.18 9.53 19.69
CA ALA A 136 0.74 9.50 19.46
C ALA A 136 0.08 8.36 20.26
N PRO A 137 -1.14 8.56 20.79
CA PRO A 137 -1.84 7.52 21.53
C PRO A 137 -2.24 6.36 20.59
N ILE A 138 -2.17 5.13 21.10
CA ILE A 138 -2.44 3.90 20.34
C ILE A 138 -3.82 3.94 19.65
N GLY A 139 -4.85 4.46 20.30
CA GLY A 139 -6.19 4.57 19.71
C GLY A 139 -6.24 5.45 18.45
N LYS A 140 -5.44 6.52 18.41
CA LYS A 140 -5.34 7.42 17.24
C LYS A 140 -4.56 6.76 16.11
N ILE A 141 -3.46 6.06 16.45
CA ILE A 141 -2.70 5.26 15.49
C ILE A 141 -3.59 4.17 14.88
N GLY A 142 -4.34 3.45 15.71
CA GLY A 142 -5.30 2.43 15.27
C GLY A 142 -6.37 2.99 14.34
N GLY A 143 -6.97 4.14 14.68
CA GLY A 143 -7.95 4.80 13.81
C GLY A 143 -7.37 5.14 12.43
N THR A 144 -6.18 5.74 12.39
CA THR A 144 -5.48 6.05 11.13
C THR A 144 -5.07 4.77 10.40
N ALA A 145 -4.66 3.71 11.09
CA ALA A 145 -4.36 2.42 10.50
C ALA A 145 -5.59 1.80 9.82
N VAL A 146 -6.78 1.90 10.42
CA VAL A 146 -8.03 1.45 9.82
C VAL A 146 -8.32 2.24 8.54
N PHE A 147 -8.17 3.56 8.53
CA PHE A 147 -8.32 4.36 7.31
C PHE A 147 -7.29 3.96 6.24
N LEU A 148 -6.02 3.82 6.59
CA LEU A 148 -4.97 3.40 5.66
C LEU A 148 -5.18 1.97 5.11
N PHE A 149 -5.76 1.08 5.92
CA PHE A 149 -6.16 -0.26 5.50
C PHE A 149 -7.27 -0.18 4.43
N PHE A 150 -8.29 0.64 4.66
CA PHE A 150 -9.34 0.94 3.68
C PHE A 150 -8.91 2.05 2.71
N SER A 151 -7.79 1.82 2.03
CA SER A 151 -7.03 2.80 1.23
C SER A 151 -7.87 3.75 0.37
N ILE A 152 -8.94 3.32 -0.29
CA ILE A 152 -9.82 4.22 -1.07
C ILE A 152 -10.52 5.24 -0.17
N ILE A 153 -11.26 4.78 0.83
CA ILE A 153 -12.00 5.66 1.76
C ILE A 153 -11.01 6.47 2.60
N GLY A 154 -9.97 5.82 3.09
CA GLY A 154 -8.93 6.45 3.90
C GLY A 154 -8.13 7.51 3.16
N ALA A 155 -7.81 7.32 1.87
CA ALA A 155 -7.08 8.32 1.09
C ALA A 155 -7.86 9.64 0.99
N TRP A 156 -9.18 9.57 0.85
CA TRP A 156 -10.03 10.75 0.84
C TRP A 156 -10.24 11.33 2.25
N ALA A 157 -10.53 10.48 3.24
CA ALA A 157 -10.72 10.91 4.62
C ALA A 157 -9.46 11.55 5.25
N LEU A 158 -8.28 11.06 4.88
CA LEU A 158 -6.99 11.55 5.38
C LEU A 158 -6.34 12.58 4.45
N ARG A 159 -6.97 12.95 3.31
CA ARG A 159 -6.38 13.77 2.26
C ARG A 159 -5.74 15.05 2.80
N GLU A 160 -6.50 15.84 3.55
CA GLU A 160 -6.01 17.12 4.10
C GLU A 160 -4.82 16.91 5.04
N ARG A 161 -4.89 15.88 5.89
CA ARG A 161 -3.83 15.54 6.84
C ARG A 161 -2.55 15.08 6.13
N ILE A 162 -2.69 14.32 5.04
CA ILE A 162 -1.57 13.90 4.17
C ILE A 162 -0.95 15.12 3.47
N LEU A 163 -1.75 16.06 2.98
CA LEU A 163 -1.23 17.28 2.37
C LEU A 163 -0.49 18.16 3.39
N VAL A 164 -0.99 18.27 4.61
CA VAL A 164 -0.30 18.95 5.71
C VAL A 164 1.03 18.27 6.01
N LEU A 165 1.06 16.93 6.12
CA LEU A 165 2.29 16.15 6.29
C LEU A 165 3.30 16.45 5.16
N VAL A 166 2.87 16.37 3.91
CA VAL A 166 3.73 16.59 2.73
C VAL A 166 4.28 18.03 2.68
N ALA A 167 3.45 19.01 3.03
CA ALA A 167 3.85 20.41 3.08
C ALA A 167 4.84 20.71 4.22
N SER A 168 4.71 20.01 5.35
CA SER A 168 5.52 20.22 6.56
C SER A 168 6.87 19.50 6.51
N ALA A 169 7.01 18.50 5.62
CA ALA A 169 8.26 17.79 5.48
C ALA A 169 9.39 18.71 4.95
N PRO A 170 10.61 18.61 5.50
CA PRO A 170 11.73 19.48 5.10
C PRO A 170 12.01 19.35 3.60
N SER A 171 12.31 20.48 2.94
CA SER A 171 12.67 20.48 1.54
C SER A 171 14.12 20.00 1.41
N THR A 172 14.39 19.08 0.49
CA THR A 172 15.70 18.45 0.22
C THR A 172 16.83 19.44 -0.11
N ARG A 173 16.55 20.75 -0.15
CA ARG A 173 17.52 21.83 -0.40
C ARG A 173 18.26 22.34 0.85
N GLN A 174 18.00 21.80 2.04
CA GLN A 174 18.67 22.26 3.27
C GLN A 174 19.89 21.42 3.69
N THR A 175 20.29 20.44 2.88
CA THR A 175 21.54 19.68 3.08
C THR A 175 22.33 19.64 1.77
N ALA A 176 22.92 20.77 1.41
CA ALA A 176 24.15 20.90 0.62
C ALA A 176 24.67 22.33 0.78
#